data_AF-A0A669QJG4-F1
#
_entry.id   AF-A0A669QJG4-F1
#
_cell.length_a   1.000
_cell.length_b   1.000
_cell.length_c   1.000
_cell.angle_alpha   90.00
_cell.angle_beta   90.00
_cell.angle_gamma   90.00
#
_symmetry.space_group_name_H-M   'P 1'
#
loop_
_entity.id
_entity.type
_entity.pdbx_description
1 polymer ?
#
loop_
_entity_poly.entity_id
_entity_poly.type
_entity_poly.pdbx_seq_one_letter_code
_entity_poly.pdbx_strand_id
1 'polypeptide(L)'
;MTLRLCHPLAAWIFILLIPGLSEGGKLLVVPMVGSHWLSMKEVVQKLAERGHEVVVLKPEVSWQMGEREKHAYTVKTYPVSTKLEDLDHAFKLFIGTFLKRLPFPENVIEPYKNTVHLFKTFYLECRELFSSMETLYIFMGCNNFFFLSDI
;
A
#
# COMPACT_ATOMS: atom_id res chain seq x y z
N MET A 1 -9.18 -7.51 -59.99
CA MET A 1 -9.22 -6.43 -58.99
C MET A 1 -9.20 -7.03 -57.60
N THR A 2 -8.06 -6.87 -56.93
CA THR A 2 -7.65 -7.53 -55.70
C THR A 2 -8.19 -6.82 -54.45
N LEU A 3 -9.32 -7.30 -53.91
CA LEU A 3 -9.84 -6.94 -52.57
C LEU A 3 -9.09 -7.71 -51.47
N ARG A 4 -7.76 -7.54 -51.37
CA ARG A 4 -6.94 -8.24 -50.36
C ARG A 4 -6.10 -7.30 -49.48
N LEU A 5 -6.11 -5.99 -49.76
CA LEU A 5 -5.23 -5.01 -49.10
C LEU A 5 -5.86 -4.30 -47.88
N CYS A 6 -7.15 -4.51 -47.59
CA CYS A 6 -7.85 -3.83 -46.49
C CYS A 6 -7.82 -4.61 -45.15
N HIS A 7 -7.62 -5.92 -45.20
CA HIS A 7 -7.52 -6.78 -44.02
C HIS A 7 -6.32 -6.50 -43.09
N PRO A 8 -5.09 -6.25 -43.58
CA PRO A 8 -3.96 -6.04 -42.68
C PRO A 8 -4.03 -4.69 -41.96
N LEU A 9 -4.55 -3.65 -42.61
CA LEU A 9 -4.75 -2.33 -42.00
C LEU A 9 -5.84 -2.37 -40.94
N ALA A 10 -6.96 -3.06 -41.20
CA ALA A 10 -8.02 -3.26 -40.21
C ALA A 10 -7.53 -4.08 -39.00
N ALA A 11 -6.71 -5.10 -39.22
CA ALA A 11 -6.10 -5.89 -38.14
C ALA A 11 -5.13 -5.06 -37.28
N TRP A 12 -4.34 -4.18 -37.91
CA TRP A 12 -3.43 -3.28 -37.18
C TRP A 12 -4.18 -2.22 -36.38
N ILE A 13 -5.27 -1.68 -36.92
CA ILE A 13 -6.17 -0.78 -36.18
C ILE A 13 -6.81 -1.52 -35.00
N PHE A 14 -7.22 -2.79 -35.16
CA PHE A 14 -7.76 -3.61 -34.08
C PHE A 14 -6.73 -3.87 -32.97
N ILE A 15 -5.47 -4.15 -33.33
CA ILE A 15 -4.37 -4.34 -32.38
C ILE A 15 -4.07 -3.04 -31.60
N LEU A 16 -4.17 -1.88 -32.27
CA LEU A 16 -4.00 -0.56 -31.65
C LEU A 16 -5.23 -0.13 -30.83
N LEU A 17 -6.42 -0.67 -31.12
CA LEU A 17 -7.66 -0.39 -30.39
C LEU A 17 -7.85 -1.25 -29.14
N ILE A 18 -7.00 -2.26 -28.92
CA ILE A 18 -6.96 -2.99 -27.66
C ILE A 18 -6.08 -2.19 -26.71
N PRO A 19 -6.64 -1.45 -25.73
CA PRO A 19 -5.83 -0.81 -24.72
C PRO A 19 -5.22 -1.94 -23.89
N GLY A 20 -3.94 -2.24 -24.12
CA GLY A 20 -3.15 -3.12 -23.27
C GLY A 20 -3.66 -4.55 -23.15
N LEU A 21 -3.32 -5.41 -24.13
CA LEU A 21 -2.92 -6.79 -23.81
C LEU A 21 -1.50 -6.77 -23.19
N SER A 22 -1.27 -5.90 -22.21
CA SER A 22 -0.39 -6.34 -21.13
C SER A 22 -1.25 -7.39 -20.43
N GLU A 23 -0.77 -8.61 -20.26
CA GLU A 23 -1.20 -9.34 -19.08
C GLU A 23 -0.95 -8.38 -17.92
N GLY A 24 -2.00 -7.71 -17.45
CA GLY A 24 -1.94 -6.78 -16.33
C GLY A 24 -1.67 -7.63 -15.11
N GLY A 25 -0.41 -8.03 -14.96
CA GLY A 25 -0.01 -9.03 -13.99
C GLY A 25 -0.54 -8.65 -12.62
N LYS A 26 -0.99 -9.65 -11.88
CA LYS A 26 -1.52 -9.46 -10.54
C LYS A 26 -0.47 -8.78 -9.66
N LEU A 27 -0.81 -7.59 -9.17
CA LEU A 27 0.06 -6.72 -8.41
C LEU A 27 -0.34 -6.77 -6.94
N LEU A 28 0.60 -7.18 -6.08
CA LEU A 28 0.45 -7.04 -4.64
C LEU A 28 1.10 -5.73 -4.18
N VAL A 29 0.33 -4.92 -3.46
CA VAL A 29 0.78 -3.68 -2.83
C VAL A 29 0.65 -3.83 -1.31
N VAL A 30 1.77 -3.67 -0.60
CA VAL A 30 1.79 -3.58 0.86
C VAL A 30 2.05 -2.12 1.22
N PRO A 31 1.06 -1.38 1.74
CA PRO A 31 1.22 0.02 2.06
C PRO A 31 1.97 0.21 3.37
N MET A 32 2.96 1.10 3.38
CA MET A 32 3.51 1.64 4.63
C MET A 32 2.67 2.83 5.08
N VAL A 33 2.24 2.80 6.34
CA VAL A 33 1.30 3.80 6.89
C VAL A 33 1.95 5.18 6.91
N GLY A 34 1.28 6.20 6.37
CA GLY A 34 1.77 7.59 6.40
C GLY A 34 1.59 8.36 5.09
N SER A 35 2.35 9.44 4.93
CA SER A 35 2.31 10.33 3.75
C SER A 35 2.59 9.59 2.44
N HIS A 36 3.45 8.56 2.48
CA HIS A 36 3.80 7.78 1.31
C HIS A 36 2.58 7.06 0.72
N TRP A 37 1.78 6.39 1.56
CA TRP A 37 0.54 5.74 1.11
C TRP A 37 -0.46 6.74 0.52
N LEU A 38 -0.59 7.94 1.08
CA LEU A 38 -1.50 8.95 0.53
C LEU A 38 -1.16 9.30 -0.92
N SER A 39 0.12 9.40 -1.25
CA SER A 39 0.59 9.64 -2.61
C SER A 39 0.42 8.40 -3.50
N MET A 40 0.68 7.21 -2.94
CA MET A 40 0.63 5.95 -3.68
C MET A 40 -0.80 5.49 -3.99
N LYS A 41 -1.78 5.88 -3.18
CA LYS A 41 -3.19 5.53 -3.36
C LYS A 41 -3.69 5.90 -4.76
N GLU A 42 -3.31 7.06 -5.28
CA GLU A 42 -3.70 7.49 -6.63
C GLU A 42 -3.06 6.62 -7.72
N VAL A 43 -1.79 6.23 -7.54
CA VAL A 43 -1.08 5.34 -8.47
C VAL A 43 -1.76 3.97 -8.52
N VAL A 44 -2.04 3.37 -7.36
CA VAL A 44 -2.74 2.08 -7.22
C VAL A 44 -4.12 2.14 -7.88
N GLN A 45 -4.87 3.22 -7.64
CA GLN A 45 -6.16 3.45 -8.26
C GLN A 45 -6.06 3.51 -9.79
N LYS A 46 -5.10 4.26 -10.33
CA LYS A 46 -4.90 4.37 -11.78
C LYS A 46 -4.43 3.07 -12.43
N LEU A 47 -3.61 2.28 -11.75
CA LEU A 47 -3.20 0.95 -12.23
C LEU A 47 -4.40 0.00 -12.34
N ALA A 48 -5.26 0.00 -11.32
CA ALA A 48 -6.48 -0.80 -11.32
C ALA A 48 -7.48 -0.33 -12.40
N GLU A 49 -7.68 0.97 -12.56
CA GLU A 49 -8.52 1.55 -13.63
C GLU A 49 -8.01 1.21 -15.05
N ARG A 50 -6.70 0.97 -15.21
CA ARG A 50 -6.08 0.53 -16.47
C ARG A 50 -6.17 -0.97 -16.71
N GLY A 51 -6.86 -1.72 -15.85
CA GLY A 51 -7.09 -3.15 -16.02
C GLY A 51 -6.09 -4.08 -15.32
N HIS A 52 -5.20 -3.57 -14.47
CA HIS A 52 -4.34 -4.43 -13.65
C HIS A 52 -5.12 -5.01 -12.47
N GLU A 53 -4.94 -6.31 -12.17
CA GLU A 53 -5.48 -6.88 -10.93
C GLU A 53 -4.60 -6.43 -9.76
N VAL A 54 -5.03 -5.36 -9.06
CA VAL A 54 -4.29 -4.82 -7.91
C VAL A 54 -4.92 -5.29 -6.61
N VAL A 55 -4.10 -5.90 -5.75
CA VAL A 55 -4.46 -6.33 -4.39
C VAL A 55 -3.64 -5.52 -3.41
N VAL A 56 -4.31 -4.73 -2.57
CA VAL A 56 -3.69 -4.00 -1.45
C VAL A 56 -3.83 -4.85 -0.19
N LEU A 57 -2.71 -5.24 0.42
CA LEU A 57 -2.68 -6.00 1.66
C LEU A 57 -2.25 -5.11 2.81
N LYS A 58 -3.15 -4.84 3.75
CA LYS A 58 -2.94 -3.90 4.87
C LYS A 58 -3.22 -4.57 6.24
N PRO A 59 -2.73 -4.01 7.36
CA PRO A 59 -3.15 -4.51 8.67
C PRO A 59 -4.65 -4.26 8.90
N GLU A 60 -5.29 -5.18 9.64
CA GLU A 60 -6.70 -5.05 10.06
C GLU A 60 -6.95 -3.71 10.77
N VAL A 61 -6.03 -3.37 11.68
CA VAL A 61 -5.99 -2.07 12.34
C VAL A 61 -5.15 -1.12 11.49
N SER A 62 -5.77 -0.08 10.92
CA SER A 62 -5.05 0.92 10.11
C SER A 62 -5.74 2.28 10.11
N TRP A 63 -4.94 3.34 10.02
CA TRP A 63 -5.45 4.73 9.98
C TRP A 63 -6.09 5.11 8.64
N GLN A 64 -5.76 4.40 7.56
CA GLN A 64 -5.78 4.95 6.20
C GLN A 64 -6.89 4.47 5.27
N MET A 65 -7.95 3.83 5.78
CA MET A 65 -9.13 3.57 4.93
C MET A 65 -10.41 3.67 5.73
N GLY A 66 -11.23 4.67 5.40
CA GLY A 66 -12.66 4.56 5.68
C GLY A 66 -13.25 3.51 4.74
N GLU A 67 -13.98 2.54 5.28
CA GLU A 67 -14.69 1.47 4.54
C GLU A 67 -15.69 1.98 3.48
N ARG A 68 -15.88 3.31 3.38
CA ARG A 68 -16.91 3.96 2.57
C ARG A 68 -16.44 4.33 1.16
N GLU A 69 -15.15 4.25 0.86
CA GLU A 69 -14.65 4.57 -0.47
C GLU A 69 -14.68 3.35 -1.39
N LYS A 70 -15.37 3.48 -2.53
CA LYS A 70 -15.29 2.47 -3.59
C LYS A 70 -13.93 2.58 -4.27
N HIS A 71 -13.07 1.59 -4.06
CA HIS A 71 -11.78 1.48 -4.72
C HIS A 71 -11.90 0.68 -6.02
N ALA A 72 -11.05 0.98 -7.01
CA ALA A 72 -10.92 0.14 -8.21
C ALA A 72 -10.08 -1.12 -7.96
N TYR A 73 -9.40 -1.21 -6.81
CA TYR A 73 -8.54 -2.32 -6.40
C TYR A 73 -9.16 -3.16 -5.27
N THR A 74 -8.68 -4.39 -5.10
CA THR A 74 -9.10 -5.27 -4.01
C THR A 74 -8.30 -4.97 -2.75
N VAL A 75 -8.96 -4.92 -1.59
CA VAL A 75 -8.28 -4.78 -0.29
C VAL A 75 -8.38 -6.09 0.47
N LYS A 76 -7.23 -6.59 0.95
CA LYS A 76 -7.13 -7.69 1.90
C LYS A 76 -6.50 -7.20 3.19
N THR A 77 -6.92 -7.79 4.30
CA THR A 77 -6.36 -7.50 5.62
C THR A 77 -5.58 -8.68 6.17
N TYR A 78 -4.63 -8.40 7.06
CA TYR A 78 -3.98 -9.42 7.87
C TYR A 78 -4.13 -9.09 9.36
N PRO A 79 -4.19 -10.12 10.23
CA PRO A 79 -4.36 -9.91 11.65
C PRO A 79 -3.10 -9.28 12.26
N VAL A 80 -3.30 -8.35 13.18
CA VAL A 80 -2.23 -7.71 13.94
C VAL A 80 -2.54 -7.75 15.43
N SER A 81 -1.50 -7.82 16.26
CA SER A 81 -1.67 -7.78 17.72
C SER A 81 -1.85 -6.35 18.27
N THR A 82 -1.45 -5.35 17.49
CA THR A 82 -1.54 -3.93 17.84
C THR A 82 -2.99 -3.45 17.83
N LYS A 83 -3.43 -2.79 18.92
CA LYS A 83 -4.73 -2.13 18.98
C LYS A 83 -4.66 -0.72 18.40
N LEU A 84 -5.77 -0.24 17.84
CA LEU A 84 -5.86 1.10 17.28
C LEU A 84 -5.56 2.19 18.33
N GLU A 85 -6.00 1.95 19.57
CA GLU A 85 -5.77 2.83 20.71
C GLU A 85 -4.28 2.99 21.03
N ASP A 86 -3.52 1.90 20.99
CA ASP A 86 -2.07 1.90 21.24
C ASP A 86 -1.33 2.65 20.13
N LEU A 87 -1.76 2.47 18.89
CA LEU A 87 -1.21 3.19 17.72
C LEU A 87 -1.51 4.69 17.81
N ASP A 88 -2.74 5.07 18.15
CA ASP A 88 -3.16 6.46 18.31
C ASP A 88 -2.44 7.14 19.48
N HIS A 89 -2.29 6.43 20.60
CA HIS A 89 -1.54 6.92 21.75
C HIS A 89 -0.05 7.13 21.42
N ALA A 90 0.60 6.16 20.77
CA ALA A 90 2.01 6.29 20.36
C ALA A 90 2.21 7.48 19.40
N PHE A 91 1.31 7.67 18.44
CA PHE A 91 1.37 8.79 17.50
C PHE A 91 1.13 10.14 18.18
N LYS A 92 0.15 10.23 19.11
CA LYS A 92 -0.10 11.43 19.92
C LYS A 92 1.09 11.80 20.79
N LEU A 93 1.75 10.83 21.41
CA LEU A 93 2.98 11.06 22.18
C LEU A 93 4.10 11.59 21.29
N PHE A 94 4.29 11.00 20.11
CA PHE A 94 5.28 11.45 19.14
C PHE A 94 5.05 12.92 18.77
N ILE A 95 3.88 13.27 18.23
CA ILE A 95 3.55 14.64 17.83
C ILE A 95 3.59 15.59 19.03
N GLY A 96 3.03 15.19 20.17
CA GLY A 96 3.00 16.00 21.38
C GLY A 96 4.39 16.37 21.88
N THR A 97 5.38 15.48 21.74
CA THR A 97 6.75 15.77 22.17
C THR A 97 7.46 16.74 21.24
N PHE A 98 7.19 16.71 19.92
CA PHE A 98 7.74 17.72 18.99
C PHE A 98 7.09 19.10 19.14
N LEU A 99 5.82 19.14 19.58
CA LEU A 99 5.11 20.41 19.83
C LEU A 99 5.47 21.04 21.18
N LYS A 100 5.88 20.24 22.16
CA LYS A 100 6.29 20.74 23.48
C LYS A 100 7.70 21.33 23.42
N ARG A 101 7.89 22.51 24.00
CA ARG A 101 9.24 22.98 24.36
C ARG A 101 9.61 22.39 25.71
N LEU A 102 10.53 21.45 25.68
CA LEU A 102 11.13 20.85 26.88
C LEU A 102 12.49 21.50 27.17
N PRO A 103 12.92 21.58 28.43
CA PRO A 103 14.30 21.93 28.76
C PRO A 103 15.27 20.82 28.35
N PHE A 104 16.56 21.14 28.31
CA PHE A 104 17.60 20.12 28.19
C PHE A 104 17.77 19.40 29.54
N PRO A 105 17.88 18.06 29.58
CA PRO A 105 18.04 17.13 28.44
C PRO A 105 16.74 16.49 27.90
N GLU A 106 15.58 16.79 28.48
CA GLU A 106 14.30 16.17 28.12
C GLU A 106 13.91 16.42 26.66
N ASN A 107 14.31 17.56 26.11
CA ASN A 107 14.15 17.92 24.70
C ASN A 107 14.85 16.99 23.70
N VAL A 108 15.73 16.09 24.16
CA VAL A 108 16.37 15.05 23.34
C VAL A 108 15.87 13.66 23.74
N ILE A 109 15.76 13.41 25.05
CA ILE A 109 15.42 12.09 25.58
C ILE A 109 13.97 11.70 25.25
N GLU A 110 13.02 12.61 25.47
CA GLU A 110 11.60 12.35 25.23
C GLU A 110 11.30 12.10 23.74
N PRO A 111 11.77 12.95 22.79
CA PRO A 111 11.53 12.69 21.37
C PRO A 111 12.16 11.37 20.93
N TYR A 112 13.37 11.04 21.39
CA TYR A 112 14.02 9.78 21.07
C TYR A 112 13.19 8.57 21.53
N LYS A 113 12.76 8.55 22.79
CA LYS A 113 11.93 7.46 23.33
C LYS A 113 10.63 7.28 22.56
N ASN A 114 9.92 8.37 22.30
CA ASN A 114 8.62 8.31 21.64
C ASN A 114 8.75 7.99 20.15
N THR A 115 9.81 8.45 19.50
CA THR A 115 10.15 8.08 18.12
C THR A 115 10.46 6.60 18.02
N VAL A 116 11.35 6.07 18.87
CA VAL A 116 11.68 4.64 18.91
C VAL A 116 10.44 3.79 19.22
N HIS A 117 9.58 4.24 20.15
CA HIS A 117 8.35 3.54 20.48
C HIS A 117 7.40 3.46 19.28
N LEU A 118 7.18 4.58 18.57
CA LEU A 118 6.33 4.63 17.38
C LEU A 118 6.86 3.72 16.26
N PHE A 119 8.15 3.82 15.94
CA PHE A 119 8.77 2.97 14.90
C PHE A 119 8.79 1.49 15.28
N LYS A 120 8.91 1.17 16.57
CA LYS A 120 8.81 -0.22 17.05
C LYS A 120 7.41 -0.78 16.81
N THR A 121 6.36 0.00 17.04
CA THR A 121 4.98 -0.41 16.75
C THR A 121 4.78 -0.70 15.25
N PHE A 122 5.24 0.19 14.36
CA PHE A 122 5.18 -0.07 12.92
C PHE A 122 5.98 -1.30 12.49
N TYR A 123 7.18 -1.48 13.04
CA TYR A 123 8.01 -2.66 12.77
C TYR A 123 7.33 -3.97 13.19
N LEU A 124 6.58 -3.97 14.31
CA LEU A 124 5.83 -5.15 14.75
C LEU A 124 4.74 -5.54 13.73
N GLU A 125 3.99 -4.57 13.20
CA GLU A 125 2.99 -4.83 12.15
C GLU A 125 3.64 -5.38 10.88
N CYS A 126 4.83 -4.86 10.50
CA CYS A 126 5.60 -5.40 9.38
C CYS A 126 6.08 -6.83 9.65
N ARG A 127 6.45 -7.17 10.89
CA ARG A 127 6.86 -8.53 11.24
C ARG A 127 5.68 -9.49 11.20
N GLU A 128 4.52 -9.06 11.67
CA GLU A 128 3.29 -9.87 11.67
C GLU A 128 2.79 -10.15 10.26
N LEU A 129 2.98 -9.22 9.32
CA LEU A 129 2.73 -9.43 7.90
C LEU A 129 3.45 -10.69 7.37
N PHE A 130 4.68 -10.97 7.79
CA PHE A 130 5.43 -12.14 7.35
C PHE A 130 5.25 -13.37 8.24
N SER A 131 4.47 -13.26 9.31
CA SER A 131 4.30 -14.34 10.29
C SER A 131 3.13 -15.28 9.95
N SER A 132 2.22 -14.89 9.07
CA SER A 132 1.04 -15.66 8.70
C SER A 132 1.24 -16.46 7.41
N MET A 133 0.80 -17.72 7.40
CA MET A 133 0.78 -18.52 6.17
C MET A 133 -0.20 -17.95 5.14
N GLU A 134 -1.26 -17.26 5.57
CA GLU A 134 -2.25 -16.65 4.68
C GLU A 134 -1.66 -15.45 3.92
N THR A 135 -0.89 -14.61 4.61
CA THR A 135 -0.19 -13.48 3.99
C THR A 135 0.89 -13.98 3.04
N LEU A 136 1.60 -15.05 3.40
CA LEU A 136 2.56 -15.73 2.51
C LEU A 136 1.89 -16.33 1.27
N TYR A 137 0.70 -16.91 1.39
CA TYR A 137 -0.05 -17.44 0.24
C TYR A 137 -0.55 -16.32 -0.69
N ILE A 138 -1.04 -15.21 -0.12
CA ILE A 138 -1.37 -13.99 -0.88
C ILE A 138 -0.12 -13.47 -1.59
N PHE A 139 1.03 -13.55 -0.92
CA PHE A 139 2.33 -13.26 -1.51
C PHE A 139 2.55 -14.15 -2.73
N MET A 140 2.71 -15.47 -2.55
CA MET A 140 3.03 -16.41 -3.62
C MET A 140 2.03 -16.42 -4.80
N GLY A 141 0.80 -15.97 -4.60
CA GLY A 141 -0.22 -15.87 -5.66
C GLY A 141 -0.11 -14.65 -6.57
N CYS A 142 0.80 -13.72 -6.34
CA CYS A 142 1.00 -12.53 -7.17
C CYS A 142 2.30 -12.62 -7.99
N ASN A 143 2.23 -12.37 -9.29
CA ASN A 143 3.38 -12.49 -10.20
C ASN A 143 4.28 -11.25 -10.16
N ASN A 144 3.76 -10.11 -9.67
CA ASN A 144 4.51 -8.87 -9.46
C ASN A 144 4.28 -8.34 -8.04
N PHE A 145 5.38 -8.01 -7.36
CA PHE A 145 5.36 -7.48 -6.00
C PHE A 145 5.85 -6.04 -5.99
N PHE A 146 5.04 -5.14 -5.43
CA PHE A 146 5.51 -3.83 -5.03
C PHE A 146 5.45 -3.74 -3.51
N PHE A 147 6.59 -4.02 -2.88
CA PHE A 147 6.85 -3.53 -1.54
C PHE A 147 7.11 -2.04 -1.65
N LEU A 148 6.15 -1.24 -1.20
CA LEU A 148 6.30 0.20 -1.11
C LEU A 148 6.89 0.53 0.26
N SER A 149 8.10 0.03 0.49
CA SER A 149 9.00 0.44 1.56
C SER A 149 9.88 1.57 1.05
N ASP A 150 10.01 2.65 1.83
CA ASP A 150 10.78 3.85 1.50
C ASP A 150 12.19 3.53 0.95
N ILE A 151 12.57 4.23 -0.13
CA ILE A 151 13.96 4.66 -0.39
C ILE A 151 14.13 6.03 0.27
#